data_AF-A0A7W1YCW4-F1
#
_entry.id   AF-A0A7W1YCW4-F1
#
_cell.length_a   1.000
_cell.length_b   1.000
_cell.length_c   1.000
_cell.angle_alpha   90.00
_cell.angle_beta   90.00
_cell.angle_gamma   90.00
#
_symmetry.space_group_name_H-M   'P 1'
#
loop_
_entity.id
_entity.type
_entity.pdbx_description
1 polymer ?
#
loop_
_entity_poly.entity_id
_entity_poly.type
_entity_poly.pdbx_seq_one_letter_code
_entity_poly.pdbx_strand_id
1 'polypeptide(L)'
;MMNQGSSQGIDVPAGEQNGAERADGPVILSDPPRRADYVIVGSGLTGGTIARLLTEAGRDVVVLERRSHVGGNVHDHRHPSGVRIHTYGPHYFRTNSDDLWEWVNRFGDFYKFEAVVKSLVDGEIENWPIAGSYIARTVGREWKPSFTGTATNFEEASLKMMPELVYRKFVKGYSEKQWGVKAHELAADLAKRFDVREDDEPRLMRHKYQGIPREGYAGFTQNLLKGIPVVMP
;
A
#
# COMPACT_ATOMS: atom_id res chain seq x y z
N MET A 1 -57.80 -23.88 -11.54
CA MET A 1 -56.86 -24.68 -10.73
C MET A 1 -55.65 -23.78 -10.46
N MET A 2 -55.69 -22.98 -9.40
CA MET A 2 -55.06 -23.28 -8.10
C MET A 2 -53.59 -23.68 -8.25
N ASN A 3 -52.68 -22.77 -7.91
CA ASN A 3 -51.97 -22.92 -6.64
C ASN A 3 -51.39 -21.57 -6.19
N GLN A 4 -51.82 -21.12 -5.01
CA GLN A 4 -51.19 -20.04 -4.27
C GLN A 4 -50.09 -20.65 -3.40
N GLY A 5 -48.90 -20.07 -3.45
CA GLY A 5 -47.79 -20.35 -2.53
C GLY A 5 -47.47 -19.09 -1.76
N SER A 6 -47.90 -19.07 -0.51
CA SER A 6 -47.69 -18.04 0.50
C SER A 6 -46.22 -17.86 0.89
N SER A 7 -45.73 -16.63 0.96
CA SER A 7 -44.58 -16.27 1.80
C SER A 7 -45.04 -15.25 2.86
N GLN A 8 -45.27 -15.73 4.08
CA GLN A 8 -45.23 -14.86 5.25
C GLN A 8 -43.78 -14.69 5.70
N GLY A 9 -43.40 -13.46 6.03
CA GLY A 9 -42.04 -13.11 6.40
C GLY A 9 -41.91 -11.71 7.00
N ILE A 10 -42.55 -11.52 8.17
CA ILE A 10 -42.13 -10.69 9.31
C ILE A 10 -42.06 -9.16 9.08
N ASP A 11 -43.08 -8.47 9.57
CA ASP A 11 -43.03 -7.04 9.94
C ASP A 11 -42.01 -6.82 11.06
N VAL A 12 -41.04 -5.94 10.82
CA VAL A 12 -40.10 -5.46 11.85
C VAL A 12 -40.64 -4.10 12.35
N PRO A 13 -40.86 -3.91 13.67
CA PRO A 13 -41.41 -2.65 14.17
C PRO A 13 -40.40 -1.52 13.99
N ALA A 14 -40.91 -0.34 13.60
CA ALA A 14 -40.17 0.91 13.62
C ALA A 14 -39.81 1.28 15.06
N GLY A 15 -38.55 1.02 15.44
CA GLY A 15 -37.96 1.50 16.68
C GLY A 15 -37.45 2.92 16.51
N GLU A 16 -37.90 3.81 17.40
CA GLU A 16 -37.43 5.19 17.56
C GLU A 16 -35.89 5.26 17.63
N GLN A 17 -35.28 5.99 16.70
CA GLN A 17 -33.87 6.35 16.78
C GLN A 17 -33.72 7.71 17.46
N ASN A 18 -33.61 7.68 18.79
CA ASN A 18 -33.00 8.76 19.55
C ASN A 18 -31.58 8.31 19.95
N GLY A 19 -30.59 8.71 19.16
CA GLY A 19 -29.19 8.51 19.45
C GLY A 19 -28.36 9.45 18.58
N ALA A 20 -27.67 10.40 19.19
CA ALA A 20 -26.83 11.37 18.50
C ALA A 20 -25.89 10.68 17.49
N GLU A 21 -26.03 10.99 16.20
CA GLU A 21 -25.08 10.61 15.15
C GLU A 21 -23.70 11.15 15.49
N ARG A 22 -22.85 10.32 16.09
CA ARG A 22 -21.43 10.62 16.29
C ARG A 22 -20.73 10.38 14.96
N ALA A 23 -20.24 11.44 14.32
CA ALA A 23 -19.66 11.40 12.98
C ALA A 23 -18.71 10.20 12.75
N ASP A 24 -18.99 9.41 11.71
CA ASP A 24 -18.26 8.21 11.29
C ASP A 24 -16.94 8.52 10.54
N GLY A 25 -16.25 9.61 10.90
CA GLY A 25 -15.04 10.05 10.20
C GLY A 25 -14.46 11.38 10.70
N PRO A 26 -13.58 12.02 9.91
CA PRO A 26 -13.09 13.37 10.20
C PRO A 26 -14.22 14.40 10.25
N VAL A 27 -14.00 15.49 10.97
CA VAL A 27 -14.90 16.65 10.96
C VAL A 27 -14.55 17.50 9.75
N ILE A 28 -15.35 17.40 8.68
CA ILE A 28 -15.10 18.15 7.44
C ILE A 28 -15.52 19.61 7.61
N LEU A 29 -14.62 20.54 7.29
CA LEU A 29 -14.84 21.98 7.35
C LEU A 29 -14.69 22.59 5.96
N SER A 30 -15.55 23.56 5.63
CA SER A 30 -15.39 24.41 4.43
C SER A 30 -14.26 25.42 4.59
N ASP A 31 -14.06 25.90 5.82
CA ASP A 31 -13.10 26.95 6.16
C ASP A 31 -12.25 26.52 7.36
N PRO A 32 -10.96 26.92 7.40
CA PRO A 32 -10.11 26.62 8.54
C PRO A 32 -10.62 27.34 9.81
N PRO A 33 -10.44 26.73 11.00
CA PRO A 33 -10.76 27.39 12.25
C PRO A 33 -9.87 28.63 12.44
N ARG A 34 -10.37 29.61 13.20
CA ARG A 34 -9.62 30.85 13.48
C ARG A 34 -8.37 30.63 14.35
N ARG A 35 -8.31 29.51 15.09
CA ARG A 35 -7.19 29.12 15.95
C ARG A 35 -7.03 27.61 15.94
N ALA A 36 -5.78 27.16 15.96
CA ALA A 36 -5.35 25.79 16.21
C ALA A 36 -3.92 25.85 16.78
N ASP A 37 -3.54 24.87 17.60
CA ASP A 37 -2.15 24.72 18.04
C ASP A 37 -1.27 24.27 16.87
N TYR A 38 -1.81 23.38 16.01
CA TYR A 38 -1.09 22.80 14.88
C TYR A 38 -1.92 22.80 13.60
N VAL A 39 -1.25 23.11 12.49
CA VAL A 39 -1.78 22.97 11.13
C VAL A 39 -0.96 21.92 10.40
N ILE A 40 -1.62 20.87 9.92
CA ILE A 40 -1.00 19.77 9.18
C ILE A 40 -1.43 19.85 7.73
N VAL A 41 -0.47 19.94 6.81
CA VAL A 41 -0.77 19.99 5.36
C VAL A 41 -0.66 18.58 4.77
N GLY A 42 -1.78 18.05 4.33
CA GLY A 42 -1.94 16.73 3.73
C GLY A 42 -2.48 15.69 4.72
N SER A 43 -3.48 14.93 4.27
CA SER A 43 -4.17 13.90 5.06
C SER A 43 -3.67 12.47 4.78
N GLY A 44 -2.50 12.33 4.15
CA GLY A 44 -1.85 11.03 3.95
C GLY A 44 -1.43 10.39 5.27
N LEU A 45 -0.92 9.15 5.23
CA LEU A 45 -0.56 8.40 6.44
C LEU A 45 0.35 9.18 7.41
N THR A 46 1.33 9.93 6.90
CA THR A 46 2.19 10.77 7.74
C THR A 46 1.40 11.87 8.46
N GLY A 47 0.64 12.67 7.72
CA GLY A 47 -0.14 13.77 8.28
C GLY A 47 -1.23 13.28 9.23
N GLY A 48 -1.96 12.22 8.85
CA GLY A 48 -2.98 11.61 9.69
C GLY A 48 -2.42 10.99 10.97
N THR A 49 -1.24 10.36 10.91
CA THR A 49 -0.56 9.83 12.11
C THR A 49 -0.17 10.95 13.06
N ILE A 50 0.46 12.02 12.55
CA ILE A 50 0.86 13.17 13.37
C ILE A 50 -0.39 13.82 13.98
N ALA A 51 -1.45 14.01 13.19
CA ALA A 51 -2.70 14.58 13.65
C ALA A 51 -3.30 13.78 14.80
N ARG A 52 -3.40 12.46 14.62
CA ARG A 52 -3.89 11.53 15.64
C ARG A 52 -3.10 11.62 16.93
N LEU A 53 -1.77 11.57 16.86
CA LEU A 53 -0.90 11.63 18.04
C LEU A 53 -1.02 12.97 18.78
N LEU A 54 -1.08 14.09 18.06
CA LEU A 54 -1.24 15.42 18.67
C LEU A 54 -2.62 15.61 19.30
N THR A 55 -3.69 15.16 18.64
CA THR A 55 -5.05 15.20 19.20
C THR A 55 -5.16 14.32 20.44
N GLU A 56 -4.56 13.12 20.45
CA GLU A 56 -4.50 12.26 21.64
C GLU A 56 -3.71 12.89 22.79
N ALA A 57 -2.74 13.75 22.48
CA ALA A 57 -2.02 14.57 23.45
C ALA A 57 -2.78 15.84 23.88
N GLY A 58 -4.05 15.99 23.50
CA GLY A 58 -4.91 17.11 23.89
C GLY A 58 -4.61 18.43 23.16
N ARG A 59 -4.01 18.38 21.97
CA ARG A 59 -3.73 19.56 21.14
C ARG A 59 -4.85 19.84 20.15
N ASP A 60 -5.09 21.12 19.88
CA ASP A 60 -6.01 21.56 18.83
C ASP A 60 -5.32 21.44 17.46
N VAL A 61 -5.81 20.54 16.62
CA VAL A 61 -5.20 20.23 15.31
C VAL A 61 -6.20 20.48 14.21
N VAL A 62 -5.74 21.09 13.11
CA VAL A 62 -6.46 21.10 11.83
C VAL A 62 -5.60 20.49 10.73
N VAL A 63 -6.21 19.64 9.90
CA VAL A 63 -5.57 19.09 8.70
C VAL A 63 -6.11 19.83 7.47
N LEU A 64 -5.22 20.26 6.58
CA LEU A 64 -5.56 20.85 5.31
C LEU A 64 -5.31 19.81 4.21
N GLU A 65 -6.36 19.40 3.50
CA GLU A 65 -6.24 18.47 2.38
C GLU A 65 -6.74 19.12 1.10
N ARG A 66 -5.91 19.07 0.05
CA ARG A 66 -6.22 19.69 -1.25
C ARG A 66 -7.05 18.79 -2.15
N ARG A 67 -7.09 17.49 -1.87
CA ARG A 67 -7.87 16.49 -2.61
C ARG A 67 -9.29 16.45 -2.06
N SER A 68 -10.20 15.88 -2.83
CA SER A 68 -11.60 15.65 -2.43
C SER A 68 -11.77 14.40 -1.54
N HIS A 69 -10.68 13.86 -1.00
CA HIS A 69 -10.70 12.67 -0.15
C HIS A 69 -9.49 12.70 0.80
N VAL A 70 -9.60 11.96 1.90
CA VAL A 70 -8.49 11.76 2.84
C VAL A 70 -7.59 10.60 2.42
N GLY A 71 -6.43 10.46 3.08
CA GLY A 71 -5.55 9.30 2.95
C GLY A 71 -4.47 9.41 1.89
N GLY A 72 -4.42 10.50 1.11
CA GLY A 72 -3.38 10.70 0.10
C GLY A 72 -3.31 9.55 -0.91
N ASN A 73 -2.11 8.99 -1.16
CA ASN A 73 -1.94 7.98 -2.20
C ASN A 73 -2.50 6.60 -1.85
N VAL A 74 -2.70 6.28 -0.55
CA VAL A 74 -3.29 5.00 -0.17
C VAL A 74 -4.80 4.95 -0.44
N HIS A 75 -5.42 6.09 -0.76
CA HIS A 75 -6.86 6.17 -1.00
C HIS A 75 -7.35 5.13 -2.02
N ASP A 76 -8.41 4.42 -1.64
CA ASP A 76 -9.13 3.49 -2.48
C ASP A 76 -10.61 3.87 -2.57
N HIS A 77 -11.28 3.36 -3.59
CA HIS A 77 -12.72 3.54 -3.77
C HIS A 77 -13.34 2.26 -4.30
N ARG A 78 -14.66 2.13 -4.16
CA ARG A 78 -15.41 1.01 -4.72
C ARG A 78 -15.88 1.37 -6.13
N HIS A 79 -15.44 0.61 -7.12
CA HIS A 79 -15.92 0.71 -8.49
C HIS A 79 -17.38 0.24 -8.58
N PRO A 80 -18.20 0.70 -9.55
CA PRO A 80 -19.59 0.23 -9.73
C PRO A 80 -19.77 -1.28 -9.86
N SER A 81 -18.73 -2.02 -10.28
CA SER A 81 -18.73 -3.49 -10.30
C SER A 81 -18.66 -4.14 -8.90
N GLY A 82 -18.46 -3.35 -7.85
CA GLY A 82 -18.26 -3.81 -6.48
C GLY A 82 -16.80 -4.11 -6.13
N VAL A 83 -15.87 -4.02 -7.07
CA VAL A 83 -14.43 -4.21 -6.82
C VAL A 83 -13.84 -2.95 -6.19
N ARG A 84 -12.97 -3.13 -5.19
CA ARG A 84 -12.20 -2.03 -4.59
C ARG A 84 -10.95 -1.75 -5.42
N ILE A 85 -10.72 -0.47 -5.74
CA ILE A 85 -9.60 -0.03 -6.58
C ILE A 85 -8.79 1.02 -5.83
N HIS A 86 -7.47 0.85 -5.78
CA HIS A 86 -6.58 1.86 -5.23
C HIS A 86 -6.39 2.96 -6.27
N THR A 87 -6.68 4.18 -5.88
CA THR A 87 -6.79 5.31 -6.81
C THR A 87 -5.42 5.67 -7.40
N TYR A 88 -4.35 5.49 -6.63
CA TYR A 88 -2.99 5.94 -6.98
C TYR A 88 -1.99 4.79 -6.99
N GLY A 89 -2.42 3.62 -7.47
CA GLY A 89 -1.60 2.42 -7.55
C GLY A 89 -1.73 1.49 -6.33
N PRO A 90 -1.26 0.25 -6.45
CA PRO A 90 -1.44 -0.77 -5.43
C PRO A 90 -0.66 -0.43 -4.17
N HIS A 91 -1.29 -0.69 -3.02
CA HIS A 91 -0.74 -0.45 -1.70
C HIS A 91 -1.08 -1.68 -0.85
N TYR A 92 -0.10 -2.30 -0.22
CA TYR A 92 -0.37 -3.36 0.74
C TYR A 92 0.47 -3.09 1.96
N PHE A 93 -0.10 -3.33 3.13
CA PHE A 93 0.56 -3.01 4.38
C PHE A 93 1.50 -4.15 4.75
N ARG A 94 2.69 -3.80 5.24
CA ARG A 94 3.66 -4.76 5.76
C ARG A 94 4.52 -4.13 6.84
N THR A 95 4.82 -4.88 7.89
CA THR A 95 5.74 -4.46 8.95
C THR A 95 6.29 -5.67 9.72
N ASN A 96 7.48 -5.48 10.32
CA ASN A 96 8.04 -6.40 11.32
C ASN A 96 7.84 -5.89 12.75
N SER A 97 7.35 -4.66 12.93
CA SER A 97 7.14 -4.05 14.24
C SER A 97 5.79 -4.49 14.82
N ASP A 98 5.84 -5.08 16.01
CA ASP A 98 4.67 -5.42 16.81
C ASP A 98 3.90 -4.15 17.22
N ASP A 99 4.60 -3.15 17.78
CA ASP A 99 4.00 -1.88 18.18
C ASP A 99 3.25 -1.17 17.03
N LEU A 100 3.84 -1.16 15.82
CA LEU A 100 3.18 -0.56 14.65
C LEU A 100 1.96 -1.37 14.24
N TRP A 101 2.03 -2.70 14.29
CA TRP A 101 0.91 -3.57 13.96
C TRP A 101 -0.26 -3.37 14.94
N GLU A 102 0.02 -3.37 16.24
CA GLU A 102 -0.97 -3.10 17.28
C GLU A 102 -1.58 -1.70 17.10
N TRP A 103 -0.75 -0.69 16.83
CA TRP A 103 -1.21 0.68 16.65
C TRP A 103 -2.12 0.85 15.44
N VAL A 104 -1.79 0.30 14.27
CA VAL A 104 -2.64 0.44 13.08
C VAL A 104 -3.97 -0.31 13.23
N ASN A 105 -4.01 -1.44 13.95
CA ASN A 105 -5.24 -2.20 14.15
C ASN A 105 -6.27 -1.45 15.02
N ARG A 106 -5.89 -0.37 15.72
CA ARG A 106 -6.83 0.55 16.38
C ARG A 106 -7.78 1.27 15.40
N PHE A 107 -7.39 1.37 14.12
CA PHE A 107 -8.13 2.11 13.09
C PHE A 107 -8.77 1.22 12.03
N GLY A 108 -8.58 -0.09 12.11
CA GLY A 108 -9.28 -1.04 11.25
C GLY A 108 -8.63 -2.42 11.26
N ASP A 109 -9.46 -3.44 11.09
CA ASP A 109 -9.00 -4.81 10.97
C ASP A 109 -8.33 -5.06 9.62
N PHE A 110 -7.27 -5.85 9.63
CA PHE A 110 -6.58 -6.29 8.42
C PHE A 110 -6.91 -7.75 8.11
N TYR A 111 -7.15 -8.06 6.83
CA TYR A 111 -7.07 -9.45 6.38
C TYR A 111 -5.66 -9.74 5.86
N LYS A 112 -5.22 -10.99 6.07
CA LYS A 112 -3.90 -11.44 5.63
C LYS A 112 -3.80 -11.36 4.11
N PHE A 113 -2.76 -10.69 3.61
CA PHE A 113 -2.45 -10.60 2.20
C PHE A 113 -0.94 -10.60 2.02
N GLU A 114 -0.41 -11.63 1.36
CA GLU A 114 1.02 -11.77 1.06
C GLU A 114 1.21 -11.64 -0.46
N ALA A 115 1.74 -10.49 -0.89
CA ALA A 115 1.86 -10.19 -2.31
C ALA A 115 2.80 -11.20 -3.00
N VAL A 116 2.39 -11.73 -4.15
CA VAL A 116 3.22 -12.49 -5.06
C VAL A 116 3.24 -11.73 -6.39
N VAL A 117 4.43 -11.35 -6.85
CA VAL A 117 4.60 -10.63 -8.12
C VAL A 117 5.26 -11.56 -9.13
N LYS A 118 4.82 -11.46 -10.37
CA LYS A 118 5.37 -12.24 -11.49
C LYS A 118 5.86 -11.30 -12.59
N SER A 119 6.86 -11.76 -13.33
CA SER A 119 7.42 -11.09 -14.51
C SER A 119 7.15 -11.94 -15.74
N LEU A 120 6.71 -11.31 -16.83
CA LEU A 120 6.65 -11.98 -18.14
C LEU A 120 8.05 -11.89 -18.78
N VAL A 121 8.71 -13.03 -18.94
CA VAL A 121 10.08 -13.13 -19.46
C VAL A 121 10.10 -14.20 -20.54
N ASP A 122 10.51 -13.82 -21.76
CA ASP A 122 10.58 -14.71 -22.93
C ASP A 122 9.27 -15.49 -23.21
N GLY A 123 8.12 -14.88 -22.92
CA GLY A 123 6.81 -15.50 -23.09
C GLY A 123 6.31 -16.31 -21.89
N GLU A 124 7.14 -16.50 -20.87
CA GLU A 124 6.83 -17.30 -19.69
C GLU A 124 6.62 -16.43 -18.43
N ILE A 125 5.81 -16.93 -17.49
CA ILE A 125 5.52 -16.23 -16.24
C ILE A 125 6.49 -16.68 -15.15
N GLU A 126 7.41 -15.78 -14.80
CA GLU A 126 8.49 -16.01 -13.86
C GLU A 126 8.28 -15.31 -12.53
N ASN A 127 8.93 -15.81 -11.48
CA ASN A 127 8.81 -15.20 -10.16
C ASN A 127 9.55 -13.86 -10.05
N TRP A 128 8.96 -12.92 -9.32
CA TRP A 128 9.64 -11.75 -8.79
C TRP A 128 9.44 -11.67 -7.27
N PRO A 129 10.51 -11.62 -6.45
CA PRO A 129 11.93 -11.54 -6.83
C PRO A 129 12.46 -12.76 -7.57
N ILE A 130 13.59 -12.56 -8.27
CA ILE A 130 14.18 -13.56 -9.15
C ILE A 130 14.53 -14.80 -8.32
N ALA A 131 13.98 -15.94 -8.71
CA ALA A 131 14.13 -17.21 -8.01
C ALA A 131 15.48 -17.87 -8.34
N GLY A 132 16.09 -18.54 -7.35
CA GLY A 132 17.37 -19.23 -7.53
C GLY A 132 17.30 -20.31 -8.61
N SER A 133 16.19 -21.05 -8.68
CA SER A 133 15.96 -22.04 -9.73
C SER A 133 15.92 -21.44 -11.14
N TYR A 134 15.47 -20.20 -11.31
CA TYR A 134 15.49 -19.50 -12.59
C TYR A 134 16.92 -19.27 -13.05
N ILE A 135 17.77 -18.76 -12.17
CA ILE A 135 19.16 -18.48 -12.51
C ILE A 135 19.90 -19.80 -12.78
N ALA A 136 19.69 -20.81 -11.94
CA ALA A 136 20.30 -22.12 -12.09
C ALA A 136 19.97 -22.80 -13.44
N ARG A 137 18.72 -22.73 -13.90
CA ARG A 137 18.33 -23.31 -15.21
C ARG A 137 18.77 -22.48 -16.41
N THR A 138 18.89 -21.16 -16.24
CA THR A 138 19.15 -20.24 -17.36
C THR A 138 20.65 -20.01 -17.58
N VAL A 139 21.42 -19.95 -16.50
CA VAL A 139 22.85 -19.61 -16.51
C VAL A 139 23.72 -20.77 -16.02
N GLY A 140 23.18 -21.63 -15.15
CA GLY A 140 23.89 -22.74 -14.50
C GLY A 140 23.96 -22.56 -12.99
N ARG A 141 24.19 -23.66 -12.26
CA ARG A 141 24.22 -23.67 -10.78
C ARG A 141 25.42 -22.93 -10.19
N GLU A 142 26.52 -22.85 -10.92
CA GLU A 142 27.76 -22.18 -10.48
C GLU A 142 27.85 -20.72 -10.97
N TRP A 143 26.71 -20.08 -11.18
CA TRP A 143 26.66 -18.70 -11.66
C TRP A 143 27.36 -17.76 -10.67
N LYS A 144 27.89 -16.65 -11.21
CA LYS A 144 28.49 -15.57 -10.43
C LYS A 144 27.92 -14.23 -10.88
N PRO A 145 27.89 -13.21 -10.00
CA PRO A 145 27.59 -11.85 -10.41
C PRO A 145 28.50 -11.39 -11.55
N SER A 146 27.97 -10.58 -12.46
CA SER A 146 28.71 -10.07 -13.61
C SER A 146 29.55 -8.83 -13.31
N PHE A 147 29.41 -8.24 -12.12
CA PHE A 147 30.23 -7.11 -11.69
C PHE A 147 30.92 -7.38 -10.34
N THR A 148 32.20 -7.03 -10.26
CA THR A 148 33.02 -7.04 -9.05
C THR A 148 33.62 -5.66 -8.81
N GLY A 149 33.80 -5.25 -7.55
CA GLY A 149 34.36 -3.93 -7.20
C GLY A 149 33.36 -3.05 -6.48
N THR A 150 33.48 -1.71 -6.60
CA THR A 150 32.53 -0.75 -6.02
C THR A 150 31.61 -0.24 -7.12
N ALA A 151 30.30 -0.45 -6.97
CA ALA A 151 29.32 0.02 -7.94
C ALA A 151 29.08 1.51 -7.76
N THR A 152 29.08 2.25 -8.87
CA THR A 152 28.90 3.70 -8.93
C THR A 152 27.54 4.09 -9.49
N ASN A 153 26.88 3.16 -10.18
CA ASN A 153 25.55 3.34 -10.78
C ASN A 153 24.66 2.11 -10.57
N PHE A 154 23.40 2.23 -10.96
CA PHE A 154 22.38 1.20 -10.78
C PHE A 154 22.63 -0.07 -11.60
N GLU A 155 23.17 0.05 -12.82
CA GLU A 155 23.52 -1.11 -13.65
C GLU A 155 24.59 -1.96 -12.96
N GLU A 156 25.71 -1.35 -12.56
CA GLU A 156 26.78 -2.02 -11.81
C GLU A 156 26.28 -2.61 -10.49
N ALA A 157 25.44 -1.87 -9.75
CA ALA A 157 24.87 -2.34 -8.49
C ALA A 157 23.92 -3.53 -8.68
N SER A 158 23.21 -3.60 -9.81
CA SER A 158 22.36 -4.73 -10.17
C SER A 158 23.19 -5.94 -10.61
N LEU A 159 24.22 -5.72 -11.42
CA LEU A 159 25.14 -6.78 -11.90
C LEU A 159 26.02 -7.37 -10.79
N LYS A 160 26.12 -6.70 -9.63
CA LYS A 160 26.67 -7.29 -8.41
C LYS A 160 25.81 -8.38 -7.78
N MET A 161 24.53 -8.43 -8.11
CA MET A 161 23.58 -9.38 -7.51
C MET A 161 23.25 -10.54 -8.44
N MET A 162 23.54 -10.43 -9.74
CA MET A 162 23.10 -11.41 -10.73
C MET A 162 24.00 -11.47 -11.97
N PRO A 163 23.89 -12.53 -12.79
CA PRO A 163 24.50 -12.57 -14.12
C PRO A 163 23.86 -11.56 -15.08
N GLU A 164 24.66 -11.04 -16.01
CA GLU A 164 24.29 -10.11 -17.07
C GLU A 164 23.00 -10.51 -17.81
N LEU A 165 22.86 -11.80 -18.15
CA LEU A 165 21.68 -12.31 -18.85
C LEU A 165 20.39 -12.12 -18.03
N VAL A 166 20.47 -12.36 -16.72
CA VAL A 166 19.34 -12.21 -15.79
C VAL A 166 18.99 -10.73 -15.62
N TYR A 167 20.00 -9.88 -15.47
CA TYR A 167 19.86 -8.43 -15.40
C TYR A 167 19.12 -7.87 -16.63
N ARG A 168 19.53 -8.26 -17.83
CA ARG A 168 18.89 -7.81 -19.08
C ARG A 168 17.42 -8.24 -19.16
N LYS A 169 17.11 -9.46 -18.74
CA LYS A 169 15.76 -10.03 -18.83
C LYS A 169 14.77 -9.43 -17.82
N PHE A 170 15.19 -9.19 -16.58
CA PHE A 170 14.27 -8.78 -15.52
C PHE A 170 14.35 -7.29 -15.17
N VAL A 171 15.56 -6.72 -15.19
CA VAL A 171 15.82 -5.43 -14.54
C VAL A 171 15.97 -4.31 -15.56
N LYS A 172 16.92 -4.44 -16.50
CA LYS A 172 17.33 -3.34 -17.38
C LYS A 172 16.16 -2.66 -18.08
N GLY A 173 15.39 -3.42 -18.86
CA GLY A 173 14.28 -2.88 -19.65
C GLY A 173 13.17 -2.31 -18.78
N TYR A 174 12.87 -2.94 -17.64
CA TYR A 174 11.85 -2.45 -16.70
C TYR A 174 12.28 -1.13 -16.05
N SER A 175 13.53 -1.05 -15.55
CA SER A 175 14.06 0.15 -14.92
C SER A 175 14.19 1.32 -15.88
N GLU A 176 14.71 1.11 -17.09
CA GLU A 176 14.79 2.17 -18.11
C GLU A 176 13.41 2.67 -18.51
N LYS A 177 12.41 1.78 -18.58
CA LYS A 177 11.01 2.17 -18.84
C LYS A 177 10.41 2.96 -17.67
N GLN A 178 10.64 2.54 -16.43
CA GLN A 178 10.10 3.20 -15.24
C GLN A 178 10.67 4.61 -15.05
N TRP A 179 11.97 4.79 -15.34
CA TRP A 179 12.68 6.03 -15.06
C TRP A 179 12.89 6.92 -16.29
N GLY A 180 12.73 6.39 -17.50
CA GLY A 180 12.91 7.13 -18.75
C GLY A 180 14.37 7.48 -19.09
N VAL A 181 15.35 6.93 -18.36
CA VAL A 181 16.80 7.17 -18.54
C VAL A 181 17.57 5.86 -18.55
N LYS A 182 18.84 5.88 -18.97
CA LYS A 182 19.65 4.65 -19.04
C LYS A 182 20.01 4.13 -17.66
N ALA A 183 20.10 2.81 -17.51
CA ALA A 183 20.37 2.19 -16.22
C ALA A 183 21.72 2.59 -15.61
N HIS A 184 22.75 2.88 -16.41
CA HIS A 184 24.04 3.37 -15.91
C HIS A 184 24.04 4.86 -15.52
N GLU A 185 22.97 5.60 -15.81
CA GLU A 185 22.79 7.01 -15.39
C GLU A 185 22.02 7.11 -14.06
N LEU A 186 21.47 5.99 -13.59
CA LEU A 186 20.71 5.90 -12.35
C LEU A 186 21.63 5.69 -11.14
N ALA A 187 21.27 6.29 -10.01
CA ALA A 187 22.01 6.14 -8.76
C ALA A 187 22.03 4.67 -8.27
N ALA A 188 23.22 4.20 -7.84
CA ALA A 188 23.43 2.83 -7.34
C ALA A 188 22.42 2.40 -6.26
N ASP A 189 22.02 3.34 -5.39
CA ASP A 189 21.10 3.10 -4.28
C ASP A 189 19.71 2.62 -4.69
N LEU A 190 19.31 2.82 -5.95
CA LEU A 190 18.04 2.27 -6.46
C LEU A 190 18.03 0.74 -6.47
N ALA A 191 19.19 0.08 -6.52
CA ALA A 191 19.29 -1.37 -6.48
C ALA A 191 18.91 -1.96 -5.11
N LYS A 192 18.89 -1.15 -4.03
CA LYS A 192 18.43 -1.57 -2.69
C LYS A 192 16.94 -1.90 -2.62
N ARG A 193 16.18 -1.64 -3.70
CA ARG A 193 14.72 -1.83 -3.76
C ARG A 193 14.30 -3.26 -4.06
N PHE A 194 15.23 -4.13 -4.46
CA PHE A 194 14.96 -5.53 -4.75
C PHE A 194 16.15 -6.40 -4.40
N ASP A 195 15.90 -7.70 -4.32
CA ASP A 195 16.86 -8.75 -4.02
C ASP A 195 16.82 -9.84 -5.10
N VAL A 196 17.88 -10.65 -5.14
CA VAL A 196 17.93 -11.90 -5.88
C VAL A 196 17.93 -13.01 -4.86
N ARG A 197 17.08 -14.03 -5.06
CA ARG A 197 16.91 -15.09 -4.08
C ARG A 197 17.70 -16.32 -4.47
N GLU A 198 18.26 -16.98 -3.46
CA GLU A 198 18.83 -18.31 -3.60
C GLU A 198 17.74 -19.39 -3.57
N ASP A 199 16.62 -19.09 -2.91
CA ASP A 199 15.44 -19.94 -2.86
C ASP A 199 14.39 -19.57 -3.92
N ASP A 200 13.30 -20.34 -3.94
CA ASP A 200 12.14 -20.15 -4.83
C ASP A 200 10.92 -19.59 -4.08
N GLU A 201 11.13 -18.89 -2.96
CA GLU A 201 10.04 -18.28 -2.20
C GLU A 201 9.28 -17.27 -3.10
N PRO A 202 7.97 -17.43 -3.31
CA PRO A 202 7.22 -16.58 -4.24
C PRO A 202 6.81 -15.22 -3.67
N ARG A 203 6.73 -15.05 -2.35
CA ARG A 203 6.22 -13.81 -1.74
C ARG A 203 7.15 -12.64 -2.00
N LEU A 204 6.64 -11.50 -2.43
CA LEU A 204 7.41 -10.28 -2.68
C LEU A 204 8.21 -9.84 -1.44
N MET A 205 7.63 -10.03 -0.25
CA MET A 205 8.21 -9.61 1.03
C MET A 205 8.01 -10.70 2.09
N ARG A 206 8.91 -10.76 3.08
CA ARG A 206 8.89 -11.72 4.20
C ARG A 206 8.59 -11.09 5.55
N HIS A 207 7.81 -10.00 5.54
CA HIS A 207 7.50 -9.31 6.80
C HIS A 207 6.57 -10.17 7.65
N LYS A 208 6.71 -10.07 8.98
CA LYS A 208 5.88 -10.80 9.96
C LYS A 208 4.39 -10.52 9.76
N TYR A 209 4.03 -9.24 9.62
CA TYR A 209 2.66 -8.81 9.36
C TYR A 209 2.53 -8.31 7.93
N GLN A 210 1.55 -8.85 7.21
CA GLN A 210 1.21 -8.45 5.85
C GLN A 210 -0.29 -8.52 5.65
N GLY A 211 -0.89 -7.43 5.18
CA GLY A 211 -2.34 -7.36 5.05
C GLY A 211 -2.85 -6.14 4.34
N ILE A 212 -4.16 -6.13 4.13
CA ILE A 212 -4.91 -5.00 3.59
C ILE A 212 -6.06 -4.72 4.58
N PRO A 213 -6.39 -3.44 4.86
CA PRO A 213 -7.54 -3.13 5.70
C PRO A 213 -8.82 -3.72 5.10
N ARG A 214 -9.62 -4.40 5.91
CA ARG A 214 -10.84 -5.10 5.48
C ARG A 214 -11.83 -4.15 4.81
N GLU A 215 -12.00 -2.98 5.38
CA GLU A 215 -12.86 -1.91 4.84
C GLU A 215 -12.14 -0.99 3.84
N GLY A 216 -10.92 -1.34 3.43
CA GLY A 216 -10.07 -0.53 2.57
C GLY A 216 -9.35 0.61 3.28
N TYR A 217 -8.40 1.20 2.59
CA TYR A 217 -7.61 2.33 3.08
C TYR A 217 -8.44 3.60 3.24
N ALA A 218 -9.52 3.79 2.48
CA ALA A 218 -10.44 4.90 2.71
C ALA A 218 -11.08 4.81 4.12
N GLY A 219 -11.64 3.66 4.48
CA GLY A 219 -12.21 3.44 5.81
C GLY A 219 -11.15 3.53 6.92
N PHE A 220 -9.99 2.93 6.71
CA PHE A 220 -8.86 3.03 7.64
C PHE A 220 -8.45 4.49 7.92
N THR A 221 -8.33 5.31 6.87
CA THR A 221 -7.90 6.71 7.01
C THR A 221 -8.99 7.62 7.58
N GLN A 222 -10.27 7.32 7.33
CA GLN A 222 -11.39 7.96 8.02
C GLN A 222 -11.35 7.71 9.53
N ASN A 223 -11.11 6.46 9.95
CA ASN A 223 -10.96 6.10 11.36
C ASN A 223 -9.72 6.76 11.99
N LEU A 224 -8.59 6.75 11.27
CA LEU A 224 -7.36 7.43 11.70
C LEU A 224 -7.61 8.91 12.00
N LEU A 225 -8.43 9.59 11.18
CA LEU A 225 -8.75 11.01 11.33
C LEU A 225 -10.07 11.27 12.09
N LYS A 226 -10.71 10.24 12.66
CA LYS A 226 -12.00 10.38 13.34
C LYS A 226 -11.99 11.47 14.41
N GLY A 227 -12.91 12.44 14.29
CA GLY A 227 -13.05 13.57 15.20
C GLY A 227 -12.01 14.68 15.02
N ILE A 228 -11.09 14.57 14.07
CA ILE A 228 -10.10 15.61 13.78
C ILE A 228 -10.66 16.52 12.68
N PRO A 229 -10.60 17.87 12.85
CA PRO A 229 -10.93 18.83 11.82
C PRO A 229 -10.09 18.66 10.55
N VAL A 230 -10.75 18.51 9.40
CA VAL A 230 -10.11 18.46 8.08
C VAL A 230 -10.78 19.48 7.16
N VAL A 231 -10.00 20.40 6.60
CA VAL A 231 -10.45 21.37 5.60
C VAL A 231 -10.19 20.79 4.22
N MET A 232 -11.23 20.73 3.38
CA MET A 232 -11.16 20.19 2.02
C MET A 232 -12.02 21.02 1.05
N PRO A 233 -11.73 21.00 -0.27
CA PRO A 233 -12.53 21.68 -1.29
C PRO A 233 -13.94 21.10 -1.47
#